data_AF-D1GYY7-F1
#
_entry.id   AF-D1GYY7-F1
#
_cell.length_a   1.000
_cell.length_b   1.000
_cell.length_c   1.000
_cell.angle_alpha   90.00
_cell.angle_beta   90.00
_cell.angle_gamma   90.00
#
_symmetry.space_group_name_H-M   'P 1'
#
loop_
_entity.id
_entity.type
_entity.pdbx_description
1 polymer ?
#
loop_
_entity_poly.entity_id
_entity_poly.type
_entity_poly.pdbx_seq_one_letter_code
_entity_poly.pdbx_strand_id
1 'polypeptide(L)'
;MPRRKPTFKTDVIGDLDLSPEQAIEDYKVSKQQDQYFVKPPNWDSAGESIEMLYITNLREYDAMKKLQAQLLSDAKRQSALNVQRIRKMYKMQEKLRKRFVEVNGFIKDCADKKRSSDKCIREESVLHEEVIKEIDEFKTSISALKSFRIDLKATTAKFQPYERVLDDVVKVSDIFISTKDCIDRCDALVLAQVEINAMGAQKLKEIEEMRQRMVQLTSEAALTVLGLKNDLARLERSYVHSRATCLKWEKILSACKDAT
;
A
#
# COMPACT_ATOMS: atom_id res chain seq x y z
N MET A 1 9.92 39.92 -37.85
CA MET A 1 11.04 40.17 -38.80
C MET A 1 11.36 41.65 -38.82
N PRO A 2 12.58 42.10 -38.50
CA PRO A 2 13.02 43.45 -38.82
C PRO A 2 13.82 43.44 -40.14
N ARG A 3 13.46 44.34 -41.07
CA ARG A 3 14.18 44.54 -42.33
C ARG A 3 15.54 45.18 -42.05
N ARG A 4 16.64 44.46 -42.32
CA ARG A 4 17.99 45.03 -42.33
C ARG A 4 18.17 45.88 -43.60
N LYS A 5 18.60 47.14 -43.45
CA LYS A 5 18.97 48.01 -44.58
C LYS A 5 20.25 47.49 -45.25
N PRO A 6 20.41 47.63 -46.58
CA PRO A 6 21.64 47.23 -47.26
C PRO A 6 22.78 48.20 -46.91
N THR A 7 23.97 47.63 -46.67
CA THR A 7 25.23 48.32 -46.42
C THR A 7 25.81 48.88 -47.72
N PHE A 8 26.02 50.20 -47.79
CA PHE A 8 26.59 50.92 -48.95
C PHE A 8 28.13 51.05 -48.90
N LYS A 9 28.86 50.10 -48.31
CA LYS A 9 30.32 50.16 -48.29
C LYS A 9 30.90 49.26 -49.39
N THR A 10 31.45 49.87 -50.42
CA THR A 10 32.40 49.24 -51.35
C THR A 10 33.78 49.33 -50.74
N ASP A 11 34.41 48.18 -50.49
CA ASP A 11 35.77 48.06 -49.97
C ASP A 11 36.81 48.66 -50.92
N VAL A 12 37.56 49.68 -50.50
CA VAL A 12 38.99 49.89 -50.88
C VAL A 12 39.71 50.78 -49.83
N ILE A 13 40.61 50.16 -49.06
CA ILE A 13 41.94 50.60 -48.55
C ILE A 13 42.17 52.11 -48.25
N GLY A 14 42.32 52.44 -46.96
CA GLY A 14 43.01 53.64 -46.44
C GLY A 14 42.15 54.54 -45.53
N ASP A 15 42.74 55.13 -44.49
CA ASP A 15 42.09 55.96 -43.43
C ASP A 15 41.45 57.29 -43.90
N LEU A 16 41.07 57.42 -45.17
CA LEU A 16 40.36 58.56 -45.73
C LEU A 16 38.92 58.15 -46.08
N ASP A 17 38.17 57.71 -45.07
CA ASP A 17 36.74 57.42 -45.14
C ASP A 17 35.94 58.74 -45.10
N LEU A 18 36.25 59.68 -46.00
CA LEU A 18 35.44 60.89 -46.21
C LEU A 18 34.32 60.52 -47.17
N SER A 19 33.08 60.66 -46.69
CA SER A 19 31.92 60.50 -47.56
C SER A 19 32.07 61.43 -48.79
N PRO A 20 31.73 60.98 -50.02
CA PRO A 20 31.93 61.79 -51.23
C PRO A 20 31.30 63.17 -51.15
N GLU A 21 30.20 63.29 -50.39
CA GLU A 21 29.50 64.55 -50.12
C GLU A 21 30.34 65.50 -49.25
N GLN A 22 30.98 64.99 -48.19
CA GLN A 22 31.86 65.79 -47.31
C GLN A 22 33.14 66.23 -48.02
N ALA A 23 33.73 65.39 -48.87
CA ALA A 23 34.93 65.74 -49.62
C ALA A 23 34.71 66.94 -50.57
N ILE A 24 33.49 67.09 -51.12
CA ILE A 24 33.12 68.24 -51.95
C ILE A 24 32.97 69.52 -51.10
N GLU A 25 32.42 69.41 -49.89
CA GLU A 25 32.35 70.56 -48.97
C GLU A 25 33.73 71.00 -48.50
N ASP A 26 34.58 70.07 -48.08
CA ASP A 26 35.95 70.36 -47.65
C ASP A 26 36.78 70.99 -48.77
N TYR A 27 36.61 70.53 -50.02
CA TYR A 27 37.23 71.15 -51.19
C TYR A 27 36.75 72.58 -51.43
N LYS A 28 35.43 72.85 -51.27
CA LYS A 28 34.88 74.21 -51.38
C LYS A 28 35.40 75.13 -50.28
N VAL A 29 35.46 74.64 -49.04
CA VAL A 29 35.97 75.39 -47.88
C VAL A 29 37.46 75.71 -48.07
N SER A 30 38.26 74.75 -48.53
CA SER A 30 39.68 74.97 -48.84
C SER A 30 39.88 75.99 -49.96
N LYS A 31 39.12 75.90 -51.06
CA LYS A 31 39.13 76.89 -52.15
C LYS A 31 38.75 78.30 -51.69
N GLN A 32 37.80 78.40 -50.76
CA GLN A 32 37.38 79.66 -50.16
C GLN A 32 38.45 80.21 -49.20
N GLN A 33 39.06 79.34 -48.38
CA GLN A 33 40.16 79.75 -47.50
C GLN A 33 41.33 80.31 -48.33
N ASP A 34 41.75 79.66 -49.41
CA ASP A 34 42.82 80.20 -50.26
C ASP A 34 42.45 81.55 -50.92
N GLN A 35 41.17 81.78 -51.19
CA GLN A 35 40.71 83.00 -51.85
C GLN A 35 40.52 84.19 -50.90
N TYR A 36 40.23 83.94 -49.62
CA TYR A 36 39.93 84.99 -48.63
C TYR A 36 40.95 85.11 -47.49
N PHE A 37 41.94 84.22 -47.38
CA PHE A 37 42.96 84.28 -46.33
C PHE A 37 44.08 85.26 -46.71
N VAL A 38 43.78 86.55 -46.65
CA VAL A 38 44.81 87.60 -46.64
C VAL A 38 45.34 87.69 -45.21
N LYS A 39 46.60 87.29 -44.98
CA LYS A 39 47.27 87.61 -43.71
C LYS A 39 47.39 89.14 -43.62
N PRO A 40 46.70 89.82 -42.70
CA PRO A 40 46.92 91.25 -42.53
C PRO A 40 48.38 91.48 -42.10
N PRO A 41 49.06 92.49 -42.65
CA PRO A 41 50.45 92.72 -42.32
C PRO A 41 50.59 93.19 -40.86
N ASN A 42 51.60 92.68 -40.14
CA ASN A 42 51.78 92.79 -38.68
C ASN A 42 51.76 94.22 -38.08
N TRP A 43 51.77 95.27 -38.90
CA TRP A 43 51.74 96.67 -38.44
C TRP A 43 50.34 97.18 -38.07
N ASP A 44 49.29 96.46 -38.46
CA ASP A 44 47.90 96.72 -38.04
C ASP A 44 47.42 95.73 -36.94
N SER A 45 48.34 94.93 -36.42
CA SER A 45 48.11 94.18 -35.18
C SER A 45 48.47 95.09 -34.02
N ALA A 46 47.51 95.39 -33.14
CA ALA A 46 47.79 96.10 -31.90
C ALA A 46 48.94 95.39 -31.17
N GLY A 47 50.13 96.00 -31.16
CA GLY A 47 51.30 95.42 -30.51
C GLY A 47 51.04 95.22 -29.02
N GLU A 48 51.65 94.18 -28.45
CA GLU A 48 51.61 93.89 -27.01
C GLU A 48 52.39 94.96 -26.23
N SER A 49 51.84 96.17 -26.11
CA SER A 49 52.35 97.14 -25.14
C SER A 49 52.03 96.65 -23.73
N ILE A 50 52.94 96.90 -22.78
CA ILE A 50 52.83 96.43 -21.39
C ILE A 50 51.51 96.94 -20.76
N GLU A 51 51.08 98.13 -21.14
CA GLU A 51 49.83 98.75 -20.72
C GLU A 51 48.60 98.00 -21.26
N MET A 52 48.63 97.56 -22.52
CA MET A 52 47.57 96.75 -23.11
C MET A 52 47.48 95.37 -22.46
N LEU A 53 48.62 94.72 -22.20
CA LEU A 53 48.69 93.46 -21.45
C LEU A 53 48.16 93.61 -20.01
N TYR A 54 48.45 94.73 -19.35
CA TYR A 54 47.91 95.01 -18.03
C TYR A 54 46.39 95.16 -18.06
N ILE A 55 45.84 95.87 -19.05
CA ILE A 55 44.39 96.04 -19.23
C ILE A 55 43.70 94.71 -19.55
N THR A 56 44.28 93.86 -20.41
CA THR A 56 43.72 92.53 -20.71
C THR A 56 43.77 91.64 -19.48
N ASN A 57 44.89 91.60 -18.75
CA ASN A 57 45.03 90.83 -17.51
C ASN A 57 44.03 91.27 -16.44
N LEU A 58 43.78 92.57 -16.29
CA LEU A 58 42.75 93.07 -15.37
C LEU A 58 41.34 92.63 -15.78
N ARG A 59 41.00 92.69 -17.07
CA ARG A 59 39.70 92.23 -17.60
C ARG A 59 39.53 90.72 -17.42
N GLU A 60 40.58 89.94 -17.67
CA GLU A 60 40.60 88.50 -17.46
C GLU A 60 40.49 88.16 -15.97
N TYR A 61 41.19 88.88 -15.11
CA TYR A 61 41.10 88.72 -13.67
C TYR A 61 39.68 89.01 -13.14
N ASP A 62 39.04 90.08 -13.62
CA ASP A 62 37.66 90.40 -13.27
C ASP A 62 36.66 89.36 -13.82
N ALA A 63 36.90 88.84 -15.03
CA ALA A 63 36.13 87.74 -15.59
C ALA A 63 36.31 86.45 -14.78
N MET A 64 37.53 86.14 -14.35
CA MET A 64 37.84 84.99 -13.49
C MET A 64 37.20 85.10 -12.11
N LYS A 65 37.19 86.29 -11.50
CA LYS A 65 36.47 86.53 -10.24
C LYS A 65 34.97 86.27 -10.38
N LYS A 66 34.35 86.75 -11.46
CA LYS A 66 32.93 86.50 -11.75
C LYS A 66 32.66 85.01 -11.96
N LEU A 67 33.52 84.32 -12.71
CA LEU A 67 33.41 82.89 -12.94
C LEU A 67 33.58 82.08 -11.64
N GLN A 68 34.57 82.42 -10.81
CA GLN A 68 34.78 81.79 -9.51
C GLN A 68 33.56 81.94 -8.60
N ALA A 69 32.96 83.14 -8.56
CA ALA A 69 31.74 83.38 -7.80
C ALA A 69 30.56 82.54 -8.32
N GLN A 70 30.41 82.43 -9.65
CA GLN A 70 29.39 81.58 -10.27
C GLN A 70 29.60 80.10 -9.94
N LEU A 71 30.81 79.57 -10.16
CA LEU A 71 31.16 78.18 -9.85
C LEU A 71 30.93 77.84 -8.38
N LEU A 72 31.26 78.75 -7.46
CA LEU A 72 31.01 78.57 -6.03
C LEU A 72 29.50 78.53 -5.74
N SER A 73 28.72 79.42 -6.36
CA SER A 73 27.26 79.43 -6.20
C SER A 73 26.60 78.16 -6.75
N ASP A 74 27.06 77.68 -7.91
CA ASP A 74 26.58 76.45 -8.54
C ASP A 74 27.00 75.22 -7.76
N ALA A 75 28.23 75.16 -7.25
CA ALA A 75 28.70 74.08 -6.39
C ALA A 75 27.88 73.99 -5.10
N LYS A 76 27.56 75.13 -4.46
CA LYS A 76 26.67 75.17 -3.29
C LYS A 76 25.27 74.67 -3.63
N ARG A 77 24.71 75.10 -4.78
CA ARG A 77 23.38 74.65 -5.24
C ARG A 77 23.35 73.15 -5.55
N GLN A 78 24.36 72.65 -6.27
CA GLN A 78 24.52 71.22 -6.60
C GLN A 78 24.68 70.38 -5.33
N SER A 79 25.49 70.83 -4.38
CA SER A 79 25.66 70.15 -3.09
C SER A 79 24.34 70.04 -2.34
N ALA A 80 23.57 71.13 -2.25
CA ALA A 80 22.25 71.10 -1.62
C ALA A 80 21.27 70.13 -2.32
N LEU A 81 21.25 70.11 -3.65
CA LEU A 81 20.43 69.17 -4.43
C LEU A 81 20.87 67.72 -4.22
N ASN A 82 22.17 67.45 -4.18
CA ASN A 82 22.72 66.12 -3.96
C ASN A 82 22.39 65.61 -2.56
N VAL A 83 22.49 66.45 -1.52
CA VAL A 83 22.05 66.10 -0.16
C VAL A 83 20.57 65.72 -0.14
N GLN A 84 19.71 66.46 -0.85
CA GLN A 84 18.30 66.10 -0.95
C GLN A 84 18.07 64.77 -1.69
N ARG A 85 18.78 64.52 -2.79
CA ARG A 85 18.72 63.25 -3.54
C ARG A 85 19.15 62.07 -2.68
N ILE A 86 20.27 62.20 -1.98
CA ILE A 86 20.79 61.17 -1.06
C ILE A 86 19.75 60.86 0.03
N ARG A 87 19.15 61.89 0.65
CA ARG A 87 18.07 61.70 1.65
C ARG A 87 16.86 60.97 1.06
N LYS A 88 16.42 61.32 -0.16
CA LYS A 88 15.32 60.62 -0.85
C LYS A 88 15.66 59.17 -1.13
N MET A 89 16.89 58.89 -1.56
CA MET A 89 17.38 57.54 -1.82
C MET A 89 17.33 56.68 -0.55
N TYR A 90 17.86 57.17 0.58
CA TYR A 90 17.79 56.44 1.85
C TYR A 90 16.35 56.19 2.31
N LYS A 91 15.45 57.16 2.15
CA LYS A 91 14.02 56.97 2.44
C LYS A 91 13.39 55.88 1.57
N MET A 92 13.78 55.79 0.30
CA MET A 92 13.28 54.74 -0.61
C MET A 92 13.85 53.38 -0.24
N GLN A 93 15.16 53.30 0.04
CA GLN A 93 15.82 52.07 0.47
C GLN A 93 15.17 51.50 1.73
N GLU A 94 14.86 52.34 2.72
CA GLU A 94 14.20 51.91 3.95
C GLU A 94 12.78 51.36 3.67
N LYS A 95 12.01 52.02 2.80
CA LYS A 95 10.69 51.51 2.38
C LYS A 95 10.79 50.16 1.68
N LEU A 96 11.77 50.00 0.79
CA LEU A 96 12.01 48.74 0.10
C LEU A 96 12.42 47.64 1.06
N ARG A 97 13.30 47.94 2.03
CA ARG A 97 13.71 46.99 3.07
C ARG A 97 12.51 46.50 3.87
N LYS A 98 11.63 47.40 4.32
CA LYS A 98 10.41 47.03 5.06
C LYS A 98 9.51 46.11 4.24
N ARG A 99 9.22 46.48 2.98
CA ARG A 99 8.44 45.65 2.07
C ARG A 99 9.08 44.29 1.81
N PHE A 100 10.41 44.22 1.70
CA PHE A 100 11.11 42.96 1.49
C PHE A 100 10.98 42.04 2.71
N VAL A 101 11.07 42.59 3.92
CA VAL A 101 10.84 41.83 5.16
C VAL A 101 9.40 41.32 5.23
N GLU A 102 8.42 42.17 4.91
CA GLU A 102 7.00 41.79 4.86
C GLU A 102 6.74 40.66 3.86
N VAL A 103 7.25 40.80 2.63
CA VAL A 103 7.09 39.78 1.58
C VAL A 103 7.81 38.48 1.96
N ASN A 104 9.00 38.54 2.53
CA ASN A 104 9.70 37.35 2.98
C ASN A 104 8.97 36.65 4.14
N GLY A 105 8.41 37.42 5.08
CA GLY A 105 7.53 36.90 6.12
C GLY A 105 6.31 36.19 5.52
N PHE A 106 5.62 36.84 4.59
CA PHE A 106 4.48 36.26 3.89
C PHE A 106 4.82 34.97 3.14
N ILE A 107 5.96 34.91 2.44
CA ILE A 107 6.40 33.70 1.73
C ILE A 107 6.65 32.55 2.72
N LYS A 108 7.27 32.84 3.88
CA LYS A 108 7.48 31.84 4.93
C LYS A 108 6.15 31.34 5.49
N ASP A 109 5.23 32.23 5.82
CA ASP A 109 3.90 31.87 6.32
C ASP A 109 3.13 31.02 5.30
N CYS A 110 3.20 31.35 4.00
CA CYS A 110 2.61 30.53 2.95
C CYS A 110 3.26 29.15 2.85
N ALA A 111 4.59 29.07 2.97
CA ALA A 111 5.31 27.80 2.95
C ALA A 111 4.94 26.92 4.16
N ASP A 112 4.83 27.51 5.35
CA ASP A 112 4.47 26.78 6.57
C ASP A 112 2.99 26.35 6.56
N LYS A 113 2.08 27.20 6.08
CA LYS A 113 0.68 26.81 5.84
C LYS A 113 0.57 25.67 4.85
N LYS A 114 1.35 25.70 3.75
CA LYS A 114 1.39 24.61 2.79
C LYS A 114 1.87 23.31 3.44
N ARG A 115 2.99 23.35 4.18
CA ARG A 115 3.50 22.17 4.90
C ARG A 115 2.49 21.60 5.90
N SER A 116 1.81 22.47 6.64
CA SER A 116 0.76 22.06 7.58
C SER A 116 -0.41 21.41 6.85
N SER A 117 -0.87 22.00 5.75
CA SER A 117 -1.93 21.43 4.93
C SER A 117 -1.52 20.08 4.33
N ASP A 118 -0.30 19.97 3.80
CA ASP A 118 0.22 18.71 3.24
C ASP A 118 0.31 17.62 4.31
N LYS A 119 0.66 17.99 5.56
CA LYS A 119 0.65 17.07 6.69
C LYS A 119 -0.77 16.58 7.01
N CYS A 120 -1.73 17.50 7.14
CA CYS A 120 -3.12 17.13 7.41
C CYS A 120 -3.71 16.26 6.29
N ILE A 121 -3.43 16.58 5.02
CA ILE A 121 -3.89 15.77 3.88
C ILE A 121 -3.34 14.34 3.96
N ARG A 122 -2.09 14.16 4.39
CA ARG A 122 -1.49 12.81 4.55
C ARG A 122 -2.15 12.05 5.69
N GLU A 123 -2.34 12.70 6.83
CA GLU A 123 -2.98 12.09 8.00
C GLU A 123 -4.43 11.67 7.68
N GLU A 124 -5.21 12.55 7.04
CA GLU A 124 -6.57 12.25 6.58
C GLU A 124 -6.61 11.16 5.51
N SER A 125 -5.65 11.15 4.57
CA SER A 125 -5.56 10.08 3.56
C SER A 125 -5.36 8.70 4.20
N VAL A 126 -4.50 8.61 5.22
CA VAL A 126 -4.27 7.34 5.95
C VAL A 126 -5.53 6.89 6.66
N LEU A 127 -6.21 7.79 7.38
CA LEU A 127 -7.49 7.49 8.04
C LEU A 127 -8.55 7.05 7.02
N HIS A 128 -8.59 7.69 5.86
CA HIS A 128 -9.53 7.32 4.80
C HIS A 128 -9.28 5.92 4.27
N GLU A 129 -8.01 5.53 4.07
CA GLU A 129 -7.66 4.17 3.67
C GLU A 129 -8.05 3.12 4.72
N GLU A 130 -7.88 3.42 6.01
CA GLU A 130 -8.31 2.54 7.11
C GLU A 130 -9.83 2.35 7.11
N VAL A 131 -10.58 3.45 7.05
CA VAL A 131 -12.05 3.41 7.02
C VAL A 131 -12.57 2.69 5.76
N ILE A 132 -11.94 2.86 4.60
CA ILE A 132 -12.30 2.13 3.39
C ILE A 132 -12.14 0.61 3.59
N LYS A 133 -11.04 0.17 4.21
CA LYS A 133 -10.82 -1.25 4.50
C LYS A 133 -11.91 -1.80 5.42
N GLU A 134 -12.21 -1.11 6.51
CA GLU A 134 -13.29 -1.50 7.43
C GLU A 134 -14.65 -1.56 6.72
N ILE A 135 -14.96 -0.58 5.88
CA ILE A 135 -16.19 -0.56 5.08
C ILE A 135 -16.27 -1.80 4.18
N ASP A 136 -15.17 -2.19 3.53
CA ASP A 136 -15.15 -3.35 2.64
C ASP A 136 -15.24 -4.67 3.42
N GLU A 137 -14.64 -4.77 4.60
CA GLU A 137 -14.84 -5.89 5.54
C GLU A 137 -16.31 -6.02 5.97
N PHE A 138 -16.97 -4.90 6.28
CA PHE A 138 -18.39 -4.92 6.61
C PHE A 138 -19.26 -5.28 5.40
N LYS A 139 -18.94 -4.80 4.19
CA LYS A 139 -19.68 -5.18 2.97
C LYS A 139 -19.58 -6.68 2.70
N THR A 140 -18.40 -7.27 2.86
CA THR A 140 -18.21 -8.73 2.68
C THR A 140 -18.93 -9.53 3.76
N SER A 141 -18.91 -9.06 5.01
CA SER A 141 -19.68 -9.68 6.10
C SER A 141 -21.19 -9.62 5.85
N ILE A 142 -21.70 -8.47 5.39
CA ILE A 142 -23.12 -8.28 5.05
C ILE A 142 -23.52 -9.18 3.87
N SER A 143 -22.66 -9.32 2.86
CA SER A 143 -22.96 -10.19 1.71
C SER A 143 -23.03 -11.67 2.13
N ALA A 144 -22.12 -12.12 2.99
CA ALA A 144 -22.15 -13.47 3.56
C ALA A 144 -23.38 -13.72 4.44
N LEU A 145 -23.77 -12.75 5.28
CA LEU A 145 -25.01 -12.85 6.07
C LEU A 145 -26.26 -12.86 5.17
N LYS A 146 -26.22 -12.13 4.05
CA LYS A 146 -27.32 -12.12 3.08
C LYS A 146 -27.45 -13.47 2.37
N SER A 147 -26.35 -14.11 1.96
CA SER A 147 -26.40 -15.45 1.38
C SER A 147 -26.89 -16.47 2.41
N PHE A 148 -26.35 -16.44 3.62
CA PHE A 148 -26.80 -17.30 4.72
C PHE A 148 -28.31 -17.16 4.99
N ARG A 149 -28.83 -15.92 4.99
CA ARG A 149 -30.27 -15.66 5.15
C ARG A 149 -31.09 -16.26 4.02
N ILE A 150 -30.60 -16.20 2.77
CA ILE A 150 -31.30 -16.80 1.62
C ILE A 150 -31.34 -18.32 1.78
N ASP A 151 -30.21 -18.92 2.15
CA ASP A 151 -30.11 -20.37 2.37
C ASP A 151 -31.02 -20.82 3.51
N LEU A 152 -31.02 -20.10 4.63
CA LEU A 152 -31.89 -20.37 5.77
C LEU A 152 -33.37 -20.24 5.40
N LYS A 153 -33.75 -19.22 4.62
CA LYS A 153 -35.13 -19.12 4.12
C LYS A 153 -35.50 -20.29 3.22
N ALA A 154 -34.58 -20.72 2.35
CA ALA A 154 -34.80 -21.86 1.48
C ALA A 154 -34.94 -23.16 2.28
N THR A 155 -34.13 -23.37 3.33
CA THR A 155 -34.27 -24.54 4.20
C THR A 155 -35.56 -24.50 5.00
N THR A 156 -35.94 -23.36 5.60
CA THR A 156 -37.23 -23.20 6.27
C THR A 156 -38.39 -23.50 5.31
N ALA A 157 -38.34 -23.01 4.07
CA ALA A 157 -39.36 -23.31 3.06
C ALA A 157 -39.46 -24.80 2.71
N LYS A 158 -38.33 -25.53 2.70
CA LYS A 158 -38.32 -27.00 2.53
C LYS A 158 -38.96 -27.73 3.72
N PHE A 159 -38.83 -27.21 4.93
CA PHE A 159 -39.38 -27.84 6.13
C PHE A 159 -40.85 -27.49 6.40
N GLN A 160 -41.34 -26.38 5.84
CA GLN A 160 -42.72 -25.91 6.01
C GLN A 160 -43.81 -26.97 5.70
N PRO A 161 -43.71 -27.82 4.66
CA PRO A 161 -44.72 -28.86 4.42
C PRO A 161 -44.78 -29.90 5.54
N TYR A 162 -43.63 -30.28 6.11
CA TYR A 162 -43.59 -31.26 7.21
C TYR A 162 -44.18 -30.68 8.48
N GLU A 163 -43.92 -29.40 8.77
CA GLU A 163 -44.55 -28.68 9.87
C GLU A 163 -46.09 -28.69 9.75
N ARG A 164 -46.62 -28.42 8.55
CA ARG A 164 -48.07 -28.52 8.30
C ARG A 164 -48.63 -29.92 8.56
N VAL A 165 -47.91 -30.95 8.13
CA VAL A 165 -48.32 -32.34 8.38
C VAL A 165 -48.34 -32.64 9.88
N LEU A 166 -47.33 -32.21 10.64
CA LEU A 166 -47.30 -32.40 12.08
C LEU A 166 -48.45 -31.65 12.77
N ASP A 167 -48.73 -30.43 12.35
CA ASP A 167 -49.88 -29.67 12.85
C ASP A 167 -51.22 -30.35 12.53
N ASP A 168 -51.35 -30.95 11.34
CA ASP A 168 -52.55 -31.70 10.96
C ASP A 168 -52.69 -33.00 11.75
N VAL A 169 -51.59 -33.72 12.02
CA VAL A 169 -51.57 -34.92 12.88
C VAL A 169 -52.00 -34.58 14.31
N VAL A 170 -51.51 -33.46 14.87
CA VAL A 170 -51.91 -32.99 16.20
C VAL A 170 -53.39 -32.61 16.25
N LYS A 171 -53.94 -32.03 15.17
CA LYS A 171 -55.37 -31.70 15.09
C LYS A 171 -56.28 -32.93 14.97
N VAL A 172 -55.83 -33.95 14.23
CA VAL A 172 -56.63 -35.16 13.96
C VAL A 172 -56.54 -36.16 15.10
N SER A 173 -55.40 -36.23 15.79
CA SER A 173 -55.16 -37.20 16.86
C SER A 173 -55.25 -36.53 18.23
N ASP A 174 -56.15 -37.02 19.09
CA ASP A 174 -56.23 -36.63 20.51
C ASP A 174 -55.04 -37.14 21.35
N ILE A 175 -54.11 -37.88 20.75
CA ILE A 175 -52.97 -38.52 21.43
C ILE A 175 -51.86 -37.51 21.76
N PHE A 176 -51.76 -36.42 20.98
CA PHE A 176 -50.69 -35.43 21.08
C PHE A 176 -51.27 -34.07 21.49
N ILE A 177 -50.63 -33.42 22.47
CA ILE A 177 -51.09 -32.11 22.98
C ILE A 177 -50.50 -30.96 22.15
N SER A 178 -49.31 -31.17 21.58
CA SER A 178 -48.57 -30.17 20.80
C SER A 178 -47.69 -30.87 19.77
N THR A 179 -47.36 -30.16 18.68
CA THR A 179 -46.37 -30.58 17.67
C THR A 179 -45.05 -30.99 18.33
N LYS A 180 -44.65 -30.31 19.41
CA LYS A 180 -43.46 -30.66 20.18
C LYS A 180 -43.59 -32.00 20.93
N ASP A 181 -44.74 -32.26 21.56
CA ASP A 181 -45.02 -33.53 22.24
C ASP A 181 -45.04 -34.71 21.25
N CYS A 182 -45.53 -34.48 20.02
CA CYS A 182 -45.44 -35.47 18.94
C CYS A 182 -43.98 -35.79 18.59
N ILE A 183 -43.12 -34.78 18.43
CA ILE A 183 -41.70 -34.96 18.10
C ILE A 183 -40.98 -35.66 19.26
N ASP A 184 -41.14 -35.19 20.50
CA ASP A 184 -40.45 -35.72 21.67
C ASP A 184 -40.78 -37.22 21.90
N ARG A 185 -42.04 -37.63 21.66
CA ARG A 185 -42.44 -39.04 21.74
C ARG A 185 -41.88 -39.87 20.58
N CYS A 186 -41.86 -39.34 19.37
CA CYS A 186 -41.22 -40.01 18.24
C CYS A 186 -39.72 -40.20 18.49
N ASP A 187 -39.03 -39.19 19.02
CA ASP A 187 -37.62 -39.28 19.38
C ASP A 187 -37.38 -40.34 20.47
N ALA A 188 -38.22 -40.37 21.51
CA ALA A 188 -38.15 -41.39 22.55
C ALA A 188 -38.36 -42.81 21.98
N LEU A 189 -39.29 -42.98 21.03
CA LEU A 189 -39.53 -44.26 20.36
C LEU A 189 -38.35 -44.68 19.48
N VAL A 190 -37.74 -43.75 18.74
CA VAL A 190 -36.56 -44.02 17.93
C VAL A 190 -35.37 -44.41 18.80
N LEU A 191 -35.15 -43.70 19.92
CA LEU A 191 -34.11 -44.04 20.89
C LEU A 191 -34.33 -45.43 21.50
N ALA A 192 -35.56 -45.72 21.95
CA ALA A 192 -35.91 -47.03 22.47
C ALA A 192 -35.69 -48.14 21.42
N GLN A 193 -36.01 -47.88 20.15
CA GLN A 193 -35.75 -48.84 19.07
C GLN A 193 -34.25 -49.11 18.89
N VAL A 194 -33.40 -48.09 18.96
CA VAL A 194 -31.95 -48.24 18.87
C VAL A 194 -31.41 -49.06 20.05
N GLU A 195 -31.89 -48.80 21.26
CA GLU A 195 -31.50 -49.55 22.46
C GLU A 195 -31.95 -51.02 22.41
N ILE A 196 -33.19 -51.27 21.98
CA ILE A 196 -33.72 -52.63 21.79
C ILE A 196 -32.88 -53.37 20.75
N ASN A 197 -32.52 -52.73 19.63
CA ASN A 197 -31.68 -53.33 18.60
C ASN A 197 -30.28 -53.66 19.13
N ALA A 198 -29.67 -52.77 19.91
CA ALA A 198 -28.37 -52.99 20.52
C ALA A 198 -28.39 -54.16 21.52
N MET A 199 -29.39 -54.20 22.41
CA MET A 199 -29.58 -55.32 23.32
C MET A 199 -29.87 -56.63 22.59
N GLY A 200 -30.69 -56.58 21.54
CA GLY A 200 -30.97 -57.73 20.68
C GLY A 200 -29.71 -58.31 20.05
N ALA A 201 -28.87 -57.45 19.47
CA ALA A 201 -27.58 -57.87 18.90
C ALA A 201 -26.64 -58.50 19.94
N GLN A 202 -26.59 -57.92 21.16
CA GLN A 202 -25.80 -58.47 22.25
C GLN A 202 -26.31 -59.87 22.66
N LYS A 203 -27.62 -60.03 22.85
CA LYS A 203 -28.22 -61.32 23.22
C LYS A 203 -27.98 -62.40 22.16
N LEU A 204 -28.05 -62.02 20.88
CA LEU A 204 -27.78 -62.93 19.77
C LEU A 204 -26.32 -63.40 19.78
N LYS A 205 -25.37 -62.51 20.09
CA LYS A 205 -23.97 -62.86 20.29
C LYS A 205 -23.76 -63.81 21.48
N GLU A 206 -24.40 -63.54 22.61
CA GLU A 206 -24.35 -64.42 23.80
C GLU A 206 -24.88 -65.83 23.47
N ILE A 207 -25.97 -65.94 22.71
CA ILE A 207 -26.53 -67.23 22.27
C ILE A 207 -25.54 -67.97 21.37
N GLU A 208 -24.91 -67.29 20.42
CA GLU A 208 -23.94 -67.92 19.52
C GLU A 208 -22.69 -68.40 20.28
N GLU A 209 -22.20 -67.62 21.25
CA GLU A 209 -21.11 -68.04 22.14
C GLU A 209 -21.48 -69.26 22.99
N MET A 210 -22.71 -69.32 23.51
CA MET A 210 -23.20 -70.51 24.22
C MET A 210 -23.32 -71.72 23.30
N ARG A 211 -23.80 -71.52 22.06
CA ARG A 211 -23.89 -72.58 21.04
C ARG A 211 -22.51 -73.13 20.72
N GLN A 212 -21.51 -72.27 20.50
CA GLN A 212 -20.13 -72.68 20.25
C GLN A 212 -19.56 -73.48 21.43
N ARG A 213 -19.77 -73.01 22.67
CA ARG A 213 -19.37 -73.74 23.89
C ARG A 213 -20.05 -75.10 24.01
N MET A 214 -21.34 -75.20 23.70
CA MET A 214 -22.07 -76.47 23.72
C MET A 214 -21.51 -77.45 22.67
N VAL A 215 -21.19 -76.98 21.47
CA VAL A 215 -20.57 -77.82 20.42
C VAL A 215 -19.18 -78.30 20.87
N GLN A 216 -18.37 -77.44 21.49
CA GLN A 216 -17.07 -77.83 22.04
C GLN A 216 -17.21 -78.90 23.13
N LEU A 217 -18.05 -78.65 24.15
CA LEU A 217 -18.28 -79.60 25.25
C LEU A 217 -18.84 -80.94 24.75
N THR A 218 -19.75 -80.93 23.78
CA THR A 218 -20.28 -82.17 23.19
C THR A 218 -19.23 -82.91 22.38
N SER A 219 -18.34 -82.21 21.67
CA SER A 219 -17.21 -82.83 20.97
C SER A 219 -16.19 -83.45 21.94
N GLU A 220 -15.87 -82.76 23.05
CA GLU A 220 -15.00 -83.28 24.10
C GLU A 220 -15.62 -84.48 24.81
N ALA A 221 -16.91 -84.43 25.13
CA ALA A 221 -17.66 -85.55 25.67
C ALA A 221 -17.68 -86.75 24.70
N ALA A 222 -17.89 -86.51 23.40
CA ALA A 222 -17.85 -87.57 22.39
C ALA A 222 -16.45 -88.20 22.28
N LEU A 223 -15.38 -87.39 22.30
CA LEU A 223 -14.00 -87.86 22.28
C LEU A 223 -13.64 -88.67 23.54
N THR A 224 -14.06 -88.22 24.71
CA THR A 224 -13.83 -88.95 25.98
C THR A 224 -14.59 -90.27 26.01
N VAL A 225 -15.87 -90.30 25.58
CA VAL A 225 -16.65 -91.54 25.44
C VAL A 225 -16.00 -92.49 24.44
N LEU A 226 -15.48 -91.99 23.32
CA LEU A 226 -14.76 -92.80 22.33
C LEU A 226 -13.46 -93.36 22.91
N GLY A 227 -12.71 -92.57 23.68
CA GLY A 227 -11.53 -93.00 24.42
C GLY A 227 -11.85 -94.12 25.41
N LEU A 228 -12.87 -93.93 26.26
CA LEU A 228 -13.35 -94.94 27.20
C LEU A 228 -13.80 -96.23 26.51
N LYS A 229 -14.48 -96.11 25.35
CA LYS A 229 -14.87 -97.27 24.53
C LYS A 229 -13.65 -98.05 24.03
N ASN A 230 -12.59 -97.35 23.64
CA ASN A 230 -11.36 -97.97 23.17
C ASN A 230 -10.58 -98.65 24.31
N ASP A 231 -10.52 -98.01 25.48
CA ASP A 231 -9.94 -98.60 26.70
C ASP A 231 -10.72 -99.84 27.16
N LEU A 232 -12.05 -99.81 27.12
CA LEU A 232 -12.90 -100.96 27.41
C LEU A 232 -12.64 -102.11 26.45
N ALA A 233 -12.57 -101.85 25.15
CA ALA A 233 -12.21 -102.85 24.15
C ALA A 233 -10.80 -103.44 24.38
N ARG A 234 -9.83 -102.63 24.84
CA ARG A 234 -8.50 -103.13 25.23
C ARG A 234 -8.57 -104.04 26.45
N LEU A 235 -9.36 -103.66 27.45
CA LEU A 235 -9.54 -104.44 28.68
C LEU A 235 -10.23 -105.77 28.40
N GLU A 236 -11.27 -105.79 27.56
CA GLU A 236 -11.94 -107.02 27.11
C GLU A 236 -10.97 -107.97 26.38
N ARG A 237 -10.14 -107.45 25.47
CA ARG A 237 -9.10 -108.27 24.80
C ARG A 237 -8.10 -108.84 25.80
N SER A 238 -7.62 -108.02 26.74
CA SER A 238 -6.71 -108.48 27.80
C SER A 238 -7.35 -109.53 28.69
N TYR A 239 -8.62 -109.36 29.06
CA TYR A 239 -9.36 -110.31 29.87
C TYR A 239 -9.54 -111.64 29.15
N VAL A 240 -9.96 -111.62 27.88
CA VAL A 240 -10.08 -112.83 27.04
C VAL A 240 -8.73 -113.53 26.89
N HIS A 241 -7.64 -112.78 26.68
CA HIS A 241 -6.30 -113.34 26.60
C HIS A 241 -5.86 -114.01 27.91
N SER A 242 -5.98 -113.31 29.05
CA SER A 242 -5.67 -113.85 30.37
C SER A 242 -6.53 -115.06 30.73
N ARG A 243 -7.81 -115.06 30.36
CA ARG A 243 -8.70 -116.21 30.55
C ARG A 243 -8.24 -117.41 29.70
N ALA A 244 -7.86 -117.17 28.45
CA ALA A 244 -7.34 -118.22 27.57
C ALA A 244 -6.00 -118.79 28.06
N THR A 245 -5.09 -117.96 28.59
CA THR A 245 -3.85 -118.45 29.20
C THR A 245 -4.10 -119.20 30.50
N CYS A 246 -5.01 -118.73 31.35
CA CYS A 246 -5.43 -119.46 32.56
C CYS A 246 -5.99 -120.85 32.21
N LEU A 247 -6.89 -120.95 31.24
CA LEU A 247 -7.43 -122.22 30.74
C LEU A 247 -6.33 -123.14 30.18
N LYS A 248 -5.31 -122.59 29.50
CA LYS A 248 -4.15 -123.37 29.03
C LYS A 248 -3.36 -123.93 30.21
N TRP A 249 -3.05 -123.10 31.20
CA TRP A 249 -2.32 -123.54 32.39
C TRP A 249 -3.12 -124.54 33.22
N GLU A 250 -4.43 -124.33 33.40
CA GLU A 250 -5.33 -125.29 34.05
C GLU A 250 -5.29 -126.65 33.35
N LYS A 251 -5.33 -126.69 32.01
CA LYS A 251 -5.19 -127.94 31.24
C LYS A 251 -3.83 -128.61 31.41
N ILE A 252 -2.74 -127.84 31.45
CA ILE A 252 -1.40 -128.38 31.71
C ILE A 252 -1.33 -128.94 33.12
N LEU A 253 -1.87 -128.22 34.11
CA LEU A 253 -1.88 -128.64 35.51
C LEU A 253 -2.75 -129.88 35.73
N SER A 254 -3.90 -129.98 35.06
CA SER A 254 -4.73 -131.19 35.09
C SER A 254 -4.01 -132.37 34.42
N ALA A 255 -3.37 -132.16 33.27
CA ALA A 255 -2.59 -133.21 32.61
C ALA A 255 -1.39 -133.69 33.43
N CYS A 256 -0.73 -132.80 34.19
CA CYS A 256 0.32 -133.18 35.13
C CYS A 256 -0.24 -133.91 36.37
N LYS A 257 -1.45 -133.56 36.82
CA LYS A 257 -2.13 -134.22 37.95
C LYS A 257 -2.61 -135.63 37.60
N ASP A 258 -2.97 -135.87 36.34
CA ASP A 258 -3.36 -137.19 35.83
C ASP A 258 -2.16 -138.10 35.47
N ALA A 259 -0.93 -137.58 35.54
CA ALA A 259 0.32 -138.29 35.19
C ALA A 259 1.15 -138.76 36.41
N THR A 260 0.59 -138.69 37.63
CA THR A 260 1.11 -139.26 38.88
C THR A 260 0.00 -139.97 39.62
#